data_AF-A0A3N9VEI1-F1
#
_entry.id   AF-A0A3N9VEI1-F1
#
_cell.length_a   1.000
_cell.length_b   1.000
_cell.length_c   1.000
_cell.angle_alpha   90.00
_cell.angle_beta   90.00
_cell.angle_gamma   90.00
#
_symmetry.space_group_name_H-M   'P 1'
#
loop_
_entity.id
_entity.type
_entity.pdbx_description
1 polymer ?
#
loop_
_entity_poly.entity_id
_entity_poly.type
_entity_poly.pdbx_seq_one_letter_code
_entity_poly.pdbx_strand_id
1 'polypeptide(L)'
;MANTVDQLDNQDNDTKEAKKEVIRKIAVDPEVIVKMKRLSSLYADEIPEGAKEIDIISFFFNKAFDLFLKSGEIDRKVQEIKLM
;
A
#
# COMPACT_ATOMS: atom_id res chain seq x y z
N MET A 1 39.54 -2.36 35.80
CA MET A 1 40.39 -2.70 34.64
C MET A 1 39.50 -3.47 33.68
N ALA A 2 39.31 -3.17 32.39
CA ALA A 2 39.73 -2.09 31.51
C ALA A 2 38.72 -2.09 30.32
N ASN A 3 38.54 -0.93 29.68
CA ASN A 3 37.68 -0.66 28.52
C ASN A 3 38.24 -1.23 27.21
N THR A 4 37.36 -1.58 26.26
CA THR A 4 37.49 -1.49 24.78
C THR A 4 36.09 -1.79 24.22
N VAL A 5 35.26 -0.93 23.61
CA VAL A 5 35.35 0.23 22.69
C VAL A 5 35.81 -0.14 21.27
N ASP A 6 34.91 0.15 20.30
CA ASP A 6 35.02 0.19 18.83
C ASP A 6 35.23 -1.17 18.10
N GLN A 7 34.55 -1.47 16.99
CA GLN A 7 34.33 -0.63 15.81
C GLN A 7 32.99 -0.90 15.11
N LEU A 8 32.36 0.21 14.73
CA LEU A 8 31.36 0.33 13.67
C LEU A 8 32.02 0.05 12.31
N ASP A 9 31.53 -0.94 11.57
CA ASP A 9 31.71 -0.95 10.11
C ASP A 9 30.40 -0.51 9.46
N ASN A 10 30.33 0.82 9.27
CA ASN A 10 29.53 1.43 8.22
C ASN A 10 30.05 0.95 6.87
N GLN A 11 29.20 0.23 6.13
CA GLN A 11 29.23 0.30 4.68
C GLN A 11 27.86 0.73 4.19
N ASP A 12 27.72 2.05 4.09
CA ASP A 12 26.82 2.69 3.14
C ASP A 12 27.19 2.22 1.73
N ASN A 13 26.23 1.61 1.05
CA ASN A 13 26.19 1.67 -0.41
C ASN A 13 24.74 1.80 -0.84
N ASP A 14 24.41 3.06 -1.15
CA ASP A 14 23.19 3.54 -1.77
C ASP A 14 22.64 2.62 -2.86
N THR A 15 21.43 2.09 -2.69
CA THR A 15 20.41 2.20 -3.73
C THR A 15 19.01 2.17 -3.11
N LYS A 16 18.26 3.23 -3.38
CA LYS A 16 16.89 3.48 -2.96
C LYS A 16 15.94 2.34 -3.38
N GLU A 17 15.33 1.67 -2.41
CA GLU A 17 13.96 1.18 -2.52
C GLU A 17 13.36 1.04 -1.13
N ALA A 18 12.21 1.69 -0.93
CA ALA A 18 11.59 1.91 0.36
C ALA A 18 11.37 0.59 1.12
N LYS A 19 11.96 0.47 2.32
CA LYS A 19 11.47 -0.48 3.32
C LYS A 19 10.07 -0.04 3.76
N LYS A 20 9.05 -0.34 2.94
CA LYS A 20 7.65 -0.23 3.33
C LYS A 20 7.26 -1.52 4.05
N GLU A 21 7.90 -1.79 5.18
CA GLU A 21 7.38 -2.81 6.09
C GLU A 21 6.18 -2.22 6.85
N VAL A 22 5.01 -2.38 6.27
CA VAL A 22 3.74 -2.27 7.00
C VAL A 22 2.93 -3.51 6.70
N ILE A 23 3.11 -4.57 7.51
CA ILE A 23 2.25 -5.75 7.44
C ILE A 23 1.22 -5.66 8.56
N ARG A 24 0.16 -4.88 8.35
CA ARG A 24 -1.12 -5.12 9.02
C ARG A 24 -1.94 -6.02 8.11
N LYS A 25 -2.34 -7.19 8.62
CA LYS A 25 -3.18 -8.13 7.87
C LYS A 25 -4.55 -7.50 7.67
N ILE A 26 -4.95 -7.31 6.42
CA ILE A 26 -6.30 -6.87 6.06
C ILE A 26 -7.11 -8.13 5.77
N ALA A 27 -8.23 -8.30 6.48
CA ALA A 27 -9.19 -9.34 6.15
C ALA A 27 -9.95 -8.90 4.89
N VAL A 28 -9.89 -9.71 3.84
CA VAL A 28 -10.60 -9.46 2.58
C VAL A 28 -11.43 -10.69 2.26
N ASP A 29 -12.66 -10.45 1.85
CA ASP A 29 -13.56 -11.50 1.38
C ASP A 29 -12.94 -12.19 0.14
N PRO A 30 -12.80 -13.53 0.13
CA PRO A 30 -12.32 -14.27 -1.04
C PRO A 30 -13.08 -13.95 -2.33
N GLU A 31 -14.40 -13.70 -2.26
CA GLU A 31 -15.18 -13.34 -3.45
C GLU A 31 -14.75 -11.99 -4.04
N VAL A 32 -14.37 -11.05 -3.18
CA VAL A 32 -13.84 -9.74 -3.61
C VAL A 32 -12.50 -9.92 -4.30
N ILE A 33 -11.65 -10.81 -3.80
CA ILE A 33 -10.37 -11.13 -4.45
C ILE A 33 -10.61 -11.73 -5.85
N VAL A 34 -11.58 -12.63 -6.00
CA VAL A 34 -11.94 -13.18 -7.32
C VAL A 34 -12.39 -12.08 -8.28
N LYS A 35 -13.19 -11.12 -7.80
CA LYS A 35 -13.61 -9.96 -8.61
C LYS A 35 -12.43 -9.09 -9.01
N MET A 36 -11.51 -8.79 -8.09
CA MET A 36 -10.28 -8.05 -8.39
C MET A 36 -9.44 -8.74 -9.47
N LYS A 37 -9.21 -10.06 -9.36
CA LYS A 37 -8.50 -10.84 -10.38
C LYS A 37 -9.19 -10.84 -11.74
N ARG A 38 -10.52 -10.86 -11.77
CA ARG A 38 -11.26 -10.76 -13.04
C ARG A 38 -11.14 -9.38 -13.67
N LEU A 39 -11.15 -8.33 -12.85
CA LEU A 39 -11.03 -6.96 -13.29
C LEU A 39 -9.59 -6.57 -13.67
N SER A 40 -8.58 -7.30 -13.19
CA SER A 40 -7.17 -6.96 -13.46
C SER A 40 -6.85 -6.95 -14.96
N SER A 41 -7.53 -7.75 -15.76
CA SER A 41 -7.38 -7.75 -17.23
C SER A 41 -7.78 -6.42 -17.87
N LEU A 42 -8.69 -5.66 -17.26
CA LEU A 42 -9.09 -4.33 -17.72
C LEU A 42 -8.04 -3.25 -17.42
N TYR A 43 -7.06 -3.57 -16.56
CA TYR A 43 -5.99 -2.69 -16.12
C TYR A 43 -4.62 -3.27 -16.48
N ALA A 44 -4.54 -4.09 -17.53
CA ALA A 44 -3.33 -4.80 -17.91
C ALA A 44 -2.15 -3.85 -18.22
N ASP A 45 -2.43 -2.63 -18.68
CA ASP A 45 -1.41 -1.62 -18.93
C ASP A 45 -0.84 -0.98 -17.65
N GLU A 46 -1.59 -1.06 -16.54
CA GLU A 46 -1.22 -0.48 -15.24
C GLU A 46 -0.67 -1.51 -14.25
N ILE A 47 -0.97 -2.79 -14.49
CA ILE A 47 -0.55 -3.90 -13.62
C ILE A 47 0.69 -4.57 -14.24
N PRO A 48 1.79 -4.73 -13.49
CA PRO A 48 2.99 -5.37 -14.00
C PRO A 48 2.74 -6.77 -14.57
N GLU A 49 3.44 -7.11 -15.66
CA GLU A 49 3.40 -8.46 -16.21
C GLU A 49 3.93 -9.47 -15.17
N GLY A 50 3.18 -10.57 -14.97
CA GLY A 50 3.50 -11.56 -13.94
C GLY A 50 3.18 -11.13 -12.50
N ALA A 51 2.39 -10.06 -12.30
CA ALA A 51 1.93 -9.62 -10.99
C ALA A 51 1.32 -10.77 -10.18
N LYS A 52 1.75 -10.90 -8.92
CA LYS A 52 1.18 -11.87 -7.98
C LYS A 52 -0.18 -11.38 -7.53
N GLU A 53 -0.96 -12.29 -6.96
CA GLU A 53 -2.26 -11.96 -6.38
C GLU A 53 -2.19 -10.81 -5.36
N ILE A 54 -1.15 -10.77 -4.54
CA ILE A 54 -0.95 -9.69 -3.57
C ILE A 54 -0.71 -8.33 -4.24
N ASP A 55 -0.07 -8.31 -5.40
CA ASP A 55 0.19 -7.09 -6.18
C ASP A 55 -1.12 -6.58 -6.79
N ILE A 56 -1.95 -7.50 -7.33
CA ILE A 56 -3.30 -7.18 -7.84
C ILE A 56 -4.18 -6.61 -6.72
N ILE A 57 -4.20 -7.26 -5.56
CA ILE A 57 -4.97 -6.79 -4.40
C ILE A 57 -4.48 -5.39 -3.98
N SER A 58 -3.17 -5.19 -3.90
CA SER A 58 -2.57 -3.90 -3.53
C SER A 58 -2.93 -2.80 -4.53
N PHE A 59 -2.90 -3.11 -5.83
CA PHE A 59 -3.32 -2.19 -6.90
C PHE A 59 -4.76 -1.71 -6.69
N PHE A 60 -5.70 -2.65 -6.49
CA PHE A 60 -7.10 -2.28 -6.29
C PHE A 60 -7.35 -1.53 -4.98
N PHE A 61 -6.62 -1.83 -3.90
CA PHE A 61 -6.72 -1.06 -2.66
C PHE A 61 -6.27 0.38 -2.83
N ASN A 62 -5.11 0.60 -3.47
CA ASN A 62 -4.61 1.94 -3.74
C ASN A 62 -5.60 2.73 -4.62
N LYS A 63 -6.09 2.11 -5.69
CA LYS A 63 -7.06 2.73 -6.61
C LYS A 63 -8.40 3.05 -5.92
N ALA A 64 -8.88 2.17 -5.06
CA ALA A 64 -10.09 2.40 -4.28
C ALA A 64 -9.91 3.55 -3.27
N PHE A 65 -8.76 3.62 -2.60
CA PHE A 65 -8.46 4.70 -1.67
C PHE A 65 -8.33 6.04 -2.38
N ASP A 66 -7.63 6.10 -3.52
CA ASP A 66 -7.53 7.32 -4.33
C ASP A 66 -8.91 7.79 -4.83
N LEU A 67 -9.77 6.86 -5.25
CA LEU A 67 -11.15 7.18 -5.63
C LEU A 67 -11.94 7.72 -4.44
N PHE A 68 -11.79 7.11 -3.27
CA PHE A 68 -12.42 7.58 -2.04
C PHE A 68 -11.97 9.00 -1.68
N LEU A 69 -10.67 9.31 -1.76
CA LEU A 69 -10.16 10.67 -1.53
C LEU A 69 -10.78 11.69 -2.51
N LYS A 70 -10.98 11.30 -3.77
CA LYS A 70 -11.54 12.17 -4.82
C LYS A 70 -13.08 12.24 -4.82
N SER A 71 -13.76 11.36 -4.09
CA SER A 71 -15.23 11.28 -4.08
C SER A 71 -15.93 12.47 -3.40
N GLY A 72 -15.19 13.28 -2.64
CA GLY A 72 -15.73 14.36 -1.83
C GLY A 72 -16.46 13.89 -0.56
N GLU A 73 -16.50 12.58 -0.28
CA GLU A 73 -17.10 12.03 0.94
C GLU A 73 -16.41 12.55 2.21
N ILE A 74 -15.08 12.72 2.17
CA ILE A 74 -14.32 13.31 3.29
C ILE A 74 -14.76 14.76 3.54
N ASP A 75 -14.86 15.56 2.47
CA ASP A 75 -15.27 16.96 2.59
C ASP A 75 -16.69 17.08 3.15
N ARG A 76 -17.62 16.25 2.66
CA ARG A 76 -18.98 16.17 3.21
C ARG A 76 -18.95 15.82 4.69
N LYS A 77 -18.16 14.83 5.09
CA LYS A 77 -18.07 14.41 6.49
C LYS A 77 -17.50 15.51 7.38
N VAL A 78 -16.51 16.25 6.90
CA VAL A 78 -15.94 17.40 7.58
C VAL A 78 -16.97 18.52 7.72
N GLN A 79 -17.80 18.77 6.70
CA GLN A 79 -18.89 19.74 6.78
C GLN A 79 -19.97 19.34 7.78
N GLU A 80 -20.38 18.07 7.81
CA GLU A 80 -21.31 17.55 8.82
C GLU A 80 -20.84 17.82 10.25
N ILE A 81 -19.56 17.56 10.53
CA ILE A 81 -18.98 17.78 11.86
C ILE A 81 -18.96 19.26 12.22
N LYS A 82 -18.75 20.17 11.26
CA LYS A 82 -18.75 21.62 11.51
C LYS A 82 -20.14 22.20 11.76
N LEU A 83 -21.19 21.50 11.32
CA LEU A 83 -22.59 21.89 11.52
C LEU A 83 -23.19 21.30 12.81
N MET A 84 -22.47 20.41 13.49
CA MET A 84 -22.75 19.92 14.84
C MET A 84 -22.10 20.82 15.89
#